data_AF-A0A964UK77-F1
#
_entry.id   AF-A0A964UK77-F1
#
_cell.length_a   1.000
_cell.length_b   1.000
_cell.length_c   1.000
_cell.angle_alpha   90.00
_cell.angle_beta   90.00
_cell.angle_gamma   90.00
#
_symmetry.space_group_name_H-M   'P 1'
#
loop_
_entity.id
_entity.type
_entity.pdbx_description
1 polymer ?
#
loop_
_entity_poly.entity_id
_entity_poly.type
_entity_poly.pdbx_seq_one_letter_code
_entity_poly.pdbx_strand_id
1 'polypeptide(L)'
;MEYFNVTEREIEERMFNIFVGISLGNKLLTPELCRHYVSWAHTHTNRDAVILIADKIDRVNWEVFRGLSPEEAVQKVEQKAYGVAGMFDKARRTLARETGDMGYISHLHIIFWEDVENWGYRELRDILVHEYEKNTAFQEAVQYFVSAYIKMRGAEVSKEDRHRLAGYIIAELPTLLGGLYWDRTLYNLILYPTYVESGMSEFVLDIRGGKYFDANKLKLRQLCVLVEDYLEKPAPEELDR
;
A
#
# COMPACT_ATOMS: atom_id res chain seq x y z
N MET A 1 -5.42 -15.50 1.38
CA MET A 1 -4.77 -14.65 0.36
C MET A 1 -5.50 -14.78 -0.95
N GLU A 2 -5.55 -13.71 -1.73
CA GLU A 2 -6.06 -13.68 -3.10
C GLU A 2 -5.01 -13.08 -4.03
N TYR A 3 -4.93 -13.61 -5.25
CA TYR A 3 -3.83 -13.33 -6.17
C TYR A 3 -4.33 -12.55 -7.39
N PHE A 4 -3.67 -11.43 -7.70
CA PHE A 4 -4.04 -10.55 -8.79
C PHE A 4 -2.89 -10.41 -9.79
N ASN A 5 -3.13 -10.91 -11.00
CA ASN A 5 -2.16 -10.96 -12.09
C ASN A 5 -0.86 -11.72 -11.75
N VAL A 6 -0.96 -12.70 -10.84
CA VAL A 6 0.10 -13.62 -10.44
C VAL A 6 -0.51 -14.95 -10.01
N THR A 7 0.26 -16.02 -10.12
CA THR A 7 -0.10 -17.36 -9.66
C THR A 7 0.70 -17.76 -8.43
N GLU A 8 0.13 -18.63 -7.60
CA GLU A 8 0.82 -19.20 -6.43
C GLU A 8 2.17 -19.83 -6.80
N ARG A 9 2.22 -20.56 -7.92
CA ARG A 9 3.47 -21.15 -8.43
C ARG A 9 4.57 -20.10 -8.67
N GLU A 10 4.25 -18.96 -9.30
CA GLU A 10 5.26 -17.91 -9.57
C GLU A 10 5.80 -17.29 -8.26
N ILE A 11 4.99 -17.30 -7.19
CA ILE A 11 5.38 -16.85 -5.85
C ILE A 11 6.27 -17.91 -5.18
N GLU A 12 5.90 -19.19 -5.24
CA GLU A 12 6.69 -20.31 -4.72
C GLU A 12 8.05 -20.43 -5.43
N GLU A 13 8.10 -20.16 -6.74
CA GLU A 13 9.31 -20.08 -7.56
C GLU A 13 10.11 -18.79 -7.33
N ARG A 14 9.66 -17.90 -6.44
CA ARG A 14 10.32 -16.65 -6.05
C ARG A 14 10.66 -15.76 -7.23
N MET A 15 9.73 -15.57 -8.16
CA MET A 15 9.98 -14.80 -9.39
C MET A 15 10.08 -13.27 -9.17
N PHE A 16 9.70 -12.78 -7.99
CA PHE A 16 9.56 -11.35 -7.71
C PHE A 16 10.31 -10.94 -6.45
N ASN A 17 10.77 -9.68 -6.38
CA ASN A 17 11.11 -9.08 -5.10
C ASN A 17 9.85 -8.47 -4.48
N ILE A 18 9.67 -8.70 -3.19
CA ILE A 18 8.42 -8.44 -2.49
C ILE A 18 8.51 -7.14 -1.71
N PHE A 19 7.45 -6.33 -1.75
CA PHE A 19 7.23 -5.34 -0.73
C PHE A 19 5.90 -5.54 -0.02
N VAL A 20 5.85 -5.24 1.28
CA VAL A 20 4.63 -5.26 2.09
C VAL A 20 4.22 -3.82 2.34
N GLY A 21 3.05 -3.43 1.86
CA GLY A 21 2.52 -2.07 2.04
C GLY A 21 1.79 -1.94 3.39
N ILE A 22 2.31 -1.12 4.31
CA ILE A 22 1.73 -0.94 5.64
C ILE A 22 1.15 0.46 5.80
N SER A 23 -0.18 0.54 5.81
CA SER A 23 -0.90 1.77 6.18
C SER A 23 -0.82 2.01 7.68
N LEU A 24 -0.50 3.24 8.09
CA LEU A 24 -0.57 3.64 9.50
C LEU A 24 -1.98 3.62 10.06
N GLY A 25 -3.02 3.65 9.21
CA GLY A 25 -4.41 3.51 9.62
C GLY A 25 -4.78 2.14 10.18
N ASN A 26 -3.93 1.11 9.95
CA ASN A 26 -4.16 -0.26 10.38
C ASN A 26 -4.27 -0.37 11.91
N LYS A 27 -5.49 -0.62 12.41
CA LYS A 27 -5.75 -0.83 13.85
C LYS A 27 -5.55 -2.28 14.29
N LEU A 28 -5.51 -3.24 13.36
CA LEU A 28 -5.37 -4.66 13.64
C LEU A 28 -3.91 -5.12 13.60
N LEU A 29 -2.96 -4.23 13.30
CA LEU A 29 -1.55 -4.61 13.27
C LEU A 29 -1.09 -5.06 14.66
N THR A 30 -0.88 -6.35 14.82
CA THR A 30 -0.33 -6.97 16.03
C THR A 30 1.12 -7.44 15.80
N PRO A 31 1.89 -7.70 16.88
CA PRO A 31 3.21 -8.31 16.75
C PRO A 31 3.20 -9.63 15.98
N GLU A 32 2.15 -10.43 16.12
CA GLU A 32 1.97 -11.71 15.43
C GLU A 32 1.79 -11.49 13.92
N LEU A 33 1.01 -10.48 13.52
CA LEU A 33 0.86 -10.13 12.11
C LEU A 33 2.14 -9.55 11.51
N CYS A 34 2.86 -8.69 12.24
CA CYS A 34 4.18 -8.23 11.81
C CYS A 34 5.11 -9.43 11.56
N ARG A 35 5.11 -10.41 12.46
CA ARG A 35 5.90 -11.64 12.31
C ARG A 35 5.47 -12.44 11.09
N HIS A 36 4.17 -12.62 10.88
CA HIS A 36 3.62 -13.30 9.71
C HIS A 36 4.09 -12.64 8.41
N TYR A 37 3.92 -11.33 8.26
CA TYR A 37 4.33 -10.61 7.04
C TYR A 37 5.84 -10.63 6.80
N VAL A 38 6.64 -10.48 7.86
CA VAL A 38 8.10 -10.60 7.77
C VAL A 38 8.51 -11.99 7.32
N SER A 39 7.92 -13.03 7.93
CA SER A 39 8.17 -14.43 7.57
C SER A 39 7.77 -14.71 6.12
N TRP A 40 6.59 -14.25 5.70
CA TRP A 40 6.08 -14.48 4.36
C TRP A 40 6.95 -13.80 3.31
N ALA A 41 7.25 -12.51 3.50
CA ALA A 41 8.06 -11.76 2.55
C ALA A 41 9.48 -12.34 2.43
N HIS A 42 10.12 -12.71 3.55
CA HIS A 42 11.42 -13.37 3.53
C HIS A 42 11.41 -14.73 2.82
N THR A 43 10.34 -15.50 3.00
CA THR A 43 10.24 -16.87 2.44
C THR A 43 10.03 -16.89 0.93
N HIS A 44 9.32 -15.91 0.39
CA HIS A 44 8.87 -15.91 -1.01
C HIS A 44 9.59 -14.90 -1.90
N THR A 45 10.40 -14.00 -1.33
CA THR A 45 11.12 -13.03 -2.15
C THR A 45 12.25 -13.68 -2.94
N ASN A 46 12.53 -13.15 -4.14
CA ASN A 46 13.65 -13.58 -4.97
C ASN A 46 14.99 -13.32 -4.29
N ARG A 47 15.27 -12.04 -4.00
CA ARG A 47 16.54 -11.61 -3.39
C ARG A 47 16.33 -10.82 -2.11
N ASP A 48 15.58 -9.73 -2.21
CA ASP A 48 15.36 -8.80 -1.09
C ASP A 48 13.88 -8.51 -0.94
N ALA A 49 13.44 -8.22 0.28
CA ALA A 49 12.10 -7.78 0.61
C ALA A 49 12.11 -6.40 1.29
N VAL A 50 11.00 -5.67 1.14
CA VAL A 50 10.80 -4.37 1.76
C VAL A 50 9.51 -4.35 2.57
N ILE A 51 9.53 -3.74 3.74
CA ILE A 51 8.34 -3.30 4.46
C ILE A 51 8.24 -1.79 4.24
N LEU A 52 7.23 -1.35 3.49
CA LEU A 52 6.98 0.05 3.20
C LEU A 52 5.98 0.61 4.20
N ILE A 53 6.40 1.56 5.03
CA ILE A 53 5.51 2.28 5.93
C ILE A 53 4.93 3.49 5.17
N ALA A 54 3.63 3.47 4.91
CA ALA A 54 2.91 4.54 4.20
C ALA A 54 2.61 5.74 5.10
N ASP A 55 3.67 6.38 5.60
CA ASP A 55 3.60 7.45 6.59
C ASP A 55 3.22 8.80 5.99
N LYS A 56 4.05 9.36 5.11
CA LYS A 56 3.91 10.73 4.59
C LYS A 56 2.55 10.97 3.95
N ILE A 57 2.02 9.98 3.24
CA ILE A 57 0.71 10.10 2.58
C ILE A 57 -0.44 10.03 3.58
N ASP A 58 -0.28 9.38 4.74
CA ASP A 58 -1.32 9.27 5.77
C ASP A 58 -1.59 10.60 6.50
N ARG A 59 -0.71 11.61 6.37
CA ARG A 59 -0.87 12.94 6.99
C ARG A 59 -2.26 13.54 6.76
N VAL A 60 -2.78 13.44 5.53
CA VAL A 60 -4.10 13.96 5.19
C VAL A 60 -5.22 13.29 6.00
N ASN A 61 -5.10 12.01 6.35
CA ASN A 61 -6.08 11.32 7.18
C ASN A 61 -6.08 11.88 8.61
N TRP A 62 -4.93 12.31 9.13
CA TRP A 62 -4.84 12.90 10.47
C TRP A 62 -5.40 14.32 10.50
N GLU A 63 -5.10 15.11 9.47
CA GLU A 63 -5.64 16.46 9.33
C GLU A 63 -7.17 16.42 9.21
N VAL A 64 -7.71 15.58 8.31
CA VAL A 64 -9.15 15.51 8.04
C VAL A 64 -9.93 14.84 9.17
N PHE A 65 -9.52 13.65 9.63
CA PHE A 65 -10.32 12.89 10.59
C PHE A 65 -10.05 13.22 12.06
N ARG A 66 -8.94 13.92 12.36
CA ARG A 66 -8.61 14.31 13.74
C ARG A 66 -8.51 15.81 13.93
N GLY A 67 -8.73 16.60 12.87
CA GLY A 67 -8.68 18.07 12.94
C GLY A 67 -7.31 18.61 13.34
N LEU A 68 -6.24 17.86 13.08
CA LEU A 68 -4.88 18.32 13.40
C LEU A 68 -4.42 19.38 12.40
N SER A 69 -3.61 20.32 12.87
CA SER A 69 -2.84 21.19 11.97
C SER A 69 -1.82 20.38 11.15
N PRO A 70 -1.37 20.88 9.99
CA PRO A 70 -0.35 20.21 9.19
C PRO A 70 0.91 19.86 10.00
N GLU A 71 1.39 20.76 10.86
CA GLU A 71 2.57 20.54 11.69
C GLU A 71 2.36 19.44 12.73
N GLU A 72 1.19 19.42 13.39
CA GLU A 72 0.83 18.37 14.34
C GLU A 72 0.66 17.02 13.65
N ALA A 73 0.04 16.99 12.46
CA ALA A 73 -0.16 15.78 11.68
C ALA A 73 1.19 15.16 11.29
N VAL A 74 2.16 15.96 10.84
CA VAL A 74 3.52 15.50 10.55
C VAL A 74 4.13 14.82 11.77
N GLN A 75 4.15 15.49 12.92
CA GLN A 75 4.76 14.94 14.14
C GLN A 75 4.10 13.63 14.59
N LYS A 76 2.76 13.58 14.55
CA LYS A 76 2.00 12.41 14.97
C LYS A 76 2.17 11.22 14.02
N VAL A 77 2.20 11.47 12.72
CA VAL A 77 2.43 10.46 11.70
C VAL A 77 3.84 9.88 11.85
N GLU A 78 4.87 10.72 11.98
CA GLU A 78 6.25 10.27 12.15
C GLU A 78 6.40 9.42 13.41
N GLN A 79 5.88 9.90 14.54
CA GLN A 79 5.91 9.14 15.80
C GLN A 79 5.25 7.76 15.65
N LYS A 80 4.09 7.69 14.98
CA LYS A 80 3.41 6.43 14.75
C LYS A 80 4.18 5.53 13.78
N ALA A 81 4.75 6.10 12.72
CA ALA A 81 5.53 5.38 11.72
C ALA A 81 6.75 4.70 12.34
N TYR A 82 7.51 5.40 13.18
CA TYR A 82 8.62 4.79 13.92
C TYR A 82 8.17 3.68 14.88
N GLY A 83 7.02 3.84 15.52
CA GLY A 83 6.42 2.78 16.35
C GLY A 83 6.13 1.51 15.54
N VAL A 84 5.48 1.67 14.38
CA VAL A 84 5.18 0.55 13.45
C VAL A 84 6.47 -0.07 12.92
N ALA A 85 7.42 0.74 12.44
CA ALA A 85 8.73 0.27 11.98
C ALA A 85 9.45 -0.54 13.08
N GLY A 86 9.39 -0.09 14.34
CA GLY A 86 9.93 -0.81 15.49
C GLY A 86 9.30 -2.18 15.72
N MET A 87 7.99 -2.35 15.43
CA MET A 87 7.32 -3.66 15.51
C MET A 87 7.87 -4.63 14.45
N PHE A 88 8.04 -4.16 13.21
CA PHE A 88 8.64 -4.95 12.13
C PHE A 88 10.12 -5.26 12.39
N ASP A 89 10.88 -4.30 12.91
CA ASP A 89 12.28 -4.50 13.28
C ASP A 89 12.42 -5.58 14.38
N LYS A 90 11.55 -5.52 15.39
CA LYS A 90 11.50 -6.55 16.44
C LYS A 90 11.13 -7.92 15.86
N ALA A 91 10.17 -7.98 14.94
CA ALA A 91 9.74 -9.22 14.31
C ALA A 91 10.89 -9.87 13.53
N ARG A 92 11.60 -9.13 12.66
CA ARG A 92 12.73 -9.67 11.87
C ARG A 92 13.89 -10.14 12.75
N ARG A 93 14.21 -9.40 13.83
CA ARG A 93 15.26 -9.81 14.80
C ARG A 93 14.89 -11.07 15.58
N THR A 94 13.61 -11.16 15.96
CA THR A 94 13.09 -12.32 16.69
C THR A 94 13.16 -13.56 15.80
N LEU A 95 12.68 -13.46 14.55
CA LEU A 95 12.75 -14.53 13.56
C LEU A 95 14.20 -14.96 13.28
N ALA A 96 15.10 -14.01 13.01
CA ALA A 96 16.51 -14.31 12.78
C ALA A 96 17.15 -15.12 13.93
N ARG A 97 16.84 -14.75 15.18
CA ARG A 97 17.35 -15.44 16.38
C ARG A 97 16.76 -16.84 16.54
N GLU A 98 15.48 -17.01 16.26
CA GLU A 98 14.78 -18.28 16.46
C GLU A 98 15.09 -19.30 15.37
N THR A 99 15.30 -18.85 14.13
CA THR A 99 15.62 -19.73 12.99
C THR A 99 17.13 -19.87 12.75
N GLY A 100 17.94 -18.94 13.26
CA GLY A 100 19.36 -18.82 12.91
C GLY A 100 19.61 -18.21 11.52
N ASP A 101 18.56 -17.77 10.81
CA ASP A 101 18.66 -17.19 9.48
C ASP A 101 18.87 -15.67 9.54
N MET A 102 20.10 -15.23 9.30
CA MET A 102 20.45 -13.80 9.27
C MET A 102 19.90 -13.06 8.04
N GLY A 103 19.33 -13.77 7.06
CA GLY A 103 18.70 -13.18 5.89
C GLY A 103 17.52 -12.28 6.25
N TYR A 104 16.79 -12.58 7.34
CA TYR A 104 15.78 -11.69 7.92
C TYR A 104 16.31 -10.29 8.25
N ILE A 105 17.62 -10.15 8.48
CA ILE A 105 18.27 -8.86 8.79
C ILE A 105 18.92 -8.24 7.57
N SER A 106 19.57 -9.05 6.72
CA SER A 106 20.37 -8.54 5.58
C SER A 106 19.56 -8.32 4.30
N HIS A 107 18.42 -9.00 4.14
CA HIS A 107 17.61 -8.98 2.92
C HIS A 107 16.21 -8.44 3.12
N LEU A 108 15.83 -8.06 4.35
CA LEU A 108 14.53 -7.46 4.62
C LEU A 108 14.72 -6.07 5.24
N HIS A 109 14.28 -5.08 4.47
CA HIS A 109 14.46 -3.66 4.77
C HIS A 109 13.14 -3.03 5.20
N ILE A 110 13.20 -2.04 6.08
CA ILE A 110 12.05 -1.24 6.48
C ILE A 110 12.33 0.16 5.98
N ILE A 111 11.44 0.68 5.14
CA ILE A 111 11.58 1.98 4.47
C ILE A 111 10.34 2.83 4.71
N PHE A 112 10.46 4.13 4.48
CA PHE A 112 9.38 5.09 4.61
C PHE A 112 8.94 5.61 3.25
N TRP A 113 7.84 6.36 3.20
CA TRP A 113 7.28 6.79 1.92
C TRP A 113 8.22 7.70 1.12
N GLU A 114 9.04 8.50 1.81
CA GLU A 114 10.03 9.36 1.17
C GLU A 114 11.06 8.60 0.32
N ASP A 115 11.36 7.35 0.68
CA ASP A 115 12.29 6.48 -0.03
C ASP A 115 11.75 6.05 -1.41
N VAL A 116 10.44 6.13 -1.62
CA VAL A 116 9.74 5.68 -2.84
C VAL A 116 9.55 6.81 -3.85
N GLU A 117 9.62 8.07 -3.43
CA GLU A 117 9.32 9.25 -4.25
C GLU A 117 10.43 9.64 -5.25
N ASN A 118 10.92 8.65 -6.01
CA ASN A 118 11.87 8.85 -7.11
C ASN A 118 11.20 9.47 -8.36
N TRP A 119 12.00 9.76 -9.39
CA TRP A 119 11.50 10.42 -10.61
C TRP A 119 10.39 9.64 -11.31
N GLY A 120 10.51 8.30 -11.41
CA GLY A 120 9.50 7.46 -12.07
C GLY A 120 8.17 7.44 -11.30
N TYR A 121 8.23 7.39 -9.97
CA TYR A 121 7.04 7.55 -9.12
C TYR A 121 6.36 8.89 -9.37
N ARG A 122 7.13 9.99 -9.43
CA ARG A 122 6.58 11.35 -9.61
C ARG A 122 5.94 11.53 -10.99
N GLU A 123 6.57 11.07 -12.07
CA GLU A 123 5.99 11.14 -13.42
C GLU A 123 4.63 10.40 -13.47
N LEU A 124 4.59 9.19 -12.91
CA LEU A 124 3.36 8.40 -12.88
C LEU A 124 2.27 9.06 -12.03
N ARG A 125 2.65 9.60 -10.86
CA ARG A 125 1.74 10.34 -9.99
C ARG A 125 1.17 11.58 -10.68
N ASP A 126 1.99 12.34 -11.40
CA ASP A 126 1.54 13.55 -12.10
C ASP A 126 0.52 13.23 -13.20
N ILE A 127 0.70 12.11 -13.92
CA ILE A 127 -0.29 11.61 -14.88
C ILE A 127 -1.60 11.27 -14.16
N LEU A 128 -1.56 10.56 -13.03
CA LEU A 128 -2.75 10.16 -12.29
C LEU A 128 -3.48 11.37 -11.68
N VAL A 129 -2.75 12.37 -11.19
CA VAL A 129 -3.33 13.63 -10.73
C VAL A 129 -4.03 14.35 -11.89
N HIS A 130 -3.38 14.43 -13.06
CA HIS A 130 -3.99 15.02 -14.24
C HIS A 130 -5.28 14.29 -14.66
N GLU A 131 -5.27 12.96 -14.70
CA GLU A 131 -6.48 12.18 -14.99
C GLU A 131 -7.55 12.39 -13.92
N TYR A 132 -7.20 12.46 -12.63
CA TYR A 132 -8.18 12.72 -11.57
C TYR A 132 -8.85 14.10 -11.70
N GLU A 133 -8.11 15.10 -12.17
CA GLU A 133 -8.65 16.45 -12.38
C GLU A 133 -9.48 16.59 -13.66
N LYS A 134 -9.19 15.81 -14.71
CA LYS A 134 -9.76 16.00 -16.06
C LYS A 134 -10.71 14.90 -16.50
N ASN A 135 -10.66 13.73 -15.88
CA ASN A 135 -11.43 12.56 -16.27
C ASN A 135 -12.46 12.23 -15.19
N THR A 136 -13.73 12.55 -15.48
CA THR A 136 -14.84 12.33 -14.55
C THR A 136 -14.97 10.87 -14.12
N ALA A 137 -14.79 9.90 -15.03
CA ALA A 137 -14.93 8.49 -14.70
C ALA A 137 -13.83 8.02 -13.73
N PHE A 138 -12.59 8.45 -13.94
CA PHE A 138 -11.50 8.17 -13.02
C PHE A 138 -11.69 8.87 -11.68
N GLN A 139 -12.13 10.13 -11.69
CA GLN A 139 -12.43 10.88 -10.48
C GLN A 139 -13.51 10.19 -9.63
N GLU A 140 -14.62 9.78 -10.26
CA GLU A 140 -15.72 9.06 -9.59
C GLU A 140 -15.23 7.74 -8.99
N ALA A 141 -14.39 6.99 -9.70
CA ALA A 141 -13.80 5.76 -9.19
C ALA A 141 -12.91 6.01 -7.96
N VAL A 142 -12.06 7.03 -7.97
CA VAL A 142 -11.27 7.41 -6.79
C VAL A 142 -12.17 7.87 -5.64
N GLN A 143 -13.22 8.63 -5.93
CA GLN A 143 -14.18 9.12 -4.92
C GLN A 143 -15.02 7.99 -4.30
N TYR A 144 -15.21 6.88 -5.00
CA TYR A 144 -15.81 5.68 -4.43
C TYR A 144 -15.00 5.15 -3.24
N PHE A 145 -13.68 4.97 -3.39
CA PHE A 145 -12.80 4.54 -2.30
C PHE A 145 -12.78 5.53 -1.14
N VAL A 146 -12.71 6.83 -1.44
CA VAL A 146 -12.77 7.88 -0.43
C VAL A 146 -14.07 7.80 0.36
N SER A 147 -15.21 7.62 -0.32
CA SER A 147 -16.53 7.52 0.31
C SER A 147 -16.66 6.27 1.17
N ALA A 148 -16.18 5.13 0.69
CA ALA A 148 -16.14 3.89 1.46
C ALA A 148 -15.28 4.05 2.74
N TYR A 149 -14.11 4.68 2.63
CA TYR A 149 -13.25 4.95 3.78
C TYR A 149 -13.92 5.88 4.80
N ILE A 150 -14.58 6.95 4.34
CA ILE A 150 -15.35 7.85 5.22
C ILE A 150 -16.48 7.10 5.94
N LYS A 151 -17.26 6.26 5.23
CA LYS A 151 -18.33 5.43 5.82
C LYS A 151 -17.77 4.51 6.91
N MET A 152 -16.67 3.80 6.62
CA MET A 152 -15.99 2.92 7.58
C MET A 152 -15.50 3.68 8.83
N ARG A 153 -15.09 4.94 8.68
CA ARG A 153 -14.65 5.78 9.80
C ARG A 153 -15.81 6.39 10.59
N GLY A 154 -17.05 6.28 10.11
CA GLY A 154 -18.22 6.88 10.74
C GLY A 154 -18.10 8.40 10.87
N ALA A 155 -17.44 9.05 9.91
CA ALA A 155 -17.12 10.47 9.96
C ALA A 155 -17.92 11.26 8.92
N GLU A 156 -18.19 12.53 9.22
CA GLU A 156 -18.66 13.50 8.24
C GLU A 156 -17.49 14.38 7.81
N VAL A 157 -17.32 14.57 6.50
CA VAL A 157 -16.22 15.36 5.94
C VAL A 157 -16.73 16.30 4.85
N SER A 158 -16.10 17.47 4.75
CA SER A 158 -16.44 18.48 3.74
C SER A 158 -16.12 17.97 2.32
N LYS A 159 -16.71 18.61 1.30
CA LYS A 159 -16.38 18.30 -0.11
C LYS A 159 -14.90 18.53 -0.42
N GLU A 160 -14.34 19.61 0.14
CA GLU A 160 -12.91 19.92 -0.01
C GLU A 160 -12.04 18.83 0.60
N ASP A 161 -12.37 18.36 1.80
CA ASP A 161 -11.63 17.27 2.45
C ASP A 161 -11.76 15.95 1.70
N ARG A 162 -12.88 15.66 1.03
CA ARG A 162 -12.98 14.49 0.14
C ARG A 162 -11.96 14.54 -1.01
N HIS A 163 -11.72 15.71 -1.58
CA HIS A 163 -10.68 15.87 -2.60
C HIS A 163 -9.27 15.72 -2.00
N ARG A 164 -9.04 16.23 -0.79
CA ARG A 164 -7.77 16.05 -0.09
C ARG A 164 -7.50 14.56 0.20
N LEU A 165 -8.50 13.84 0.69
CA LEU A 165 -8.44 12.39 0.96
C LEU A 165 -8.18 11.57 -0.32
N ALA A 166 -8.68 12.01 -1.48
CA ALA A 166 -8.35 11.37 -2.76
C ALA A 166 -6.85 11.38 -3.05
N GLY A 167 -6.14 12.41 -2.55
CA GLY A 167 -4.69 12.51 -2.66
C GLY A 167 -3.94 11.32 -2.05
N TYR A 168 -4.49 10.69 -1.00
CA TYR A 168 -3.94 9.45 -0.42
C TYR A 168 -3.99 8.30 -1.43
N ILE A 169 -5.17 8.03 -1.99
CA ILE A 169 -5.39 6.96 -2.96
C ILE A 169 -4.53 7.18 -4.21
N ILE A 170 -4.52 8.41 -4.74
CA ILE A 170 -3.71 8.76 -5.92
C ILE A 170 -2.21 8.62 -5.64
N ALA A 171 -1.76 8.92 -4.43
CA ALA A 171 -0.37 8.76 -4.05
C ALA A 171 0.05 7.29 -3.96
N GLU A 172 -0.84 6.36 -3.56
CA GLU A 172 -0.55 4.93 -3.53
C GLU A 172 -0.49 4.30 -4.92
N LEU A 173 -1.36 4.71 -5.84
CA LEU A 173 -1.50 4.09 -7.15
C LEU A 173 -0.19 3.87 -7.94
N PRO A 174 0.81 4.77 -7.96
CA PRO A 174 2.09 4.51 -8.62
C PRO A 174 2.77 3.23 -8.15
N THR A 175 2.78 2.93 -6.84
CA THR A 175 3.42 1.72 -6.30
C THR A 175 2.60 0.49 -6.63
N LEU A 176 1.27 0.60 -6.62
CA LEU A 176 0.35 -0.47 -7.01
C LEU A 176 0.37 -0.77 -8.51
N LEU A 177 0.66 0.21 -9.36
CA LEU A 177 0.71 0.05 -10.81
C LEU A 177 2.09 -0.47 -11.27
N GLY A 178 3.17 0.16 -10.82
CA GLY A 178 4.53 -0.06 -11.34
C GLY A 178 5.51 -0.73 -10.37
N GLY A 179 5.07 -1.07 -9.16
CA GLY A 179 5.94 -1.51 -8.07
C GLY A 179 6.73 -0.35 -7.47
N LEU A 180 7.72 -0.65 -6.64
CA LEU A 180 8.64 0.35 -6.10
C LEU A 180 10.08 0.03 -6.50
N TYR A 181 10.87 1.09 -6.68
CA TYR A 181 12.30 0.98 -6.96
C TYR A 181 13.07 1.61 -5.81
N TRP A 182 13.81 0.78 -5.09
CA TRP A 182 14.59 1.17 -3.92
C TRP A 182 15.92 0.43 -3.92
N ASP A 183 16.99 1.14 -3.53
CA ASP A 183 18.37 0.62 -3.55
C ASP A 183 18.73 -0.21 -4.79
N ARG A 184 18.50 0.40 -5.96
CA ARG A 184 18.75 -0.17 -7.29
C ARG A 184 17.98 -1.46 -7.61
N THR A 185 17.00 -1.81 -6.78
CA THR A 185 16.24 -3.06 -6.87
C THR A 185 14.77 -2.74 -7.12
N LEU A 186 14.17 -3.45 -8.06
CA LEU A 186 12.74 -3.38 -8.33
C LEU A 186 12.01 -4.39 -7.46
N TYR A 187 11.00 -3.92 -6.74
CA TYR A 187 10.06 -4.71 -5.96
C TYR A 187 8.70 -4.61 -6.64
N ASN A 188 8.29 -5.70 -7.27
CA ASN A 188 7.15 -5.75 -8.18
C ASN A 188 6.12 -6.82 -7.82
N LEU A 189 6.20 -7.38 -6.61
CA LEU A 189 5.07 -8.03 -5.96
C LEU A 189 4.74 -7.26 -4.68
N ILE A 190 3.49 -6.83 -4.53
CA ILE A 190 2.98 -6.27 -3.28
C ILE A 190 2.22 -7.33 -2.50
N LEU A 191 2.59 -7.53 -1.24
CA LEU A 191 1.68 -8.10 -0.25
C LEU A 191 0.90 -6.95 0.38
N TYR A 192 -0.42 -6.96 0.22
CA TYR A 192 -1.31 -5.91 0.68
C TYR A 192 -2.21 -6.44 1.80
N PRO A 193 -1.88 -6.14 3.07
CA PRO A 193 -2.76 -6.39 4.21
C PRO A 193 -4.09 -5.66 4.02
N THR A 194 -5.19 -6.39 3.92
CA THR A 194 -6.53 -5.81 3.78
C THR A 194 -7.53 -6.43 4.76
N TYR A 195 -8.59 -5.69 5.08
CA TYR A 195 -9.62 -6.07 6.08
C TYR A 195 -10.96 -6.41 5.46
N VAL A 196 -11.19 -5.91 4.25
CA VAL A 196 -12.42 -6.04 3.48
C VAL A 196 -12.03 -6.12 2.02
N GLU A 197 -12.88 -6.69 1.18
CA GLU A 197 -12.76 -6.54 -0.27
C GLU A 197 -12.83 -5.04 -0.58
N SER A 198 -11.66 -4.42 -0.74
CA SER A 198 -11.57 -2.98 -0.94
C SER A 198 -11.92 -2.61 -2.37
N GLY A 199 -11.74 -3.56 -3.31
CA GLY A 199 -11.78 -3.33 -4.75
C GLY A 199 -10.51 -2.67 -5.29
N MET A 200 -9.48 -2.46 -4.45
CA MET A 200 -8.27 -1.72 -4.86
C MET A 200 -7.47 -2.50 -5.91
N SER A 201 -7.32 -3.81 -5.73
CA SER A 201 -6.62 -4.65 -6.72
C SER A 201 -7.36 -4.67 -8.06
N GLU A 202 -8.69 -4.80 -8.06
CA GLU A 202 -9.51 -4.70 -9.26
C GLU A 202 -9.40 -3.32 -9.91
N PHE A 203 -9.41 -2.25 -9.11
CA PHE A 203 -9.24 -0.89 -9.62
C PHE A 203 -7.88 -0.68 -10.29
N VAL A 204 -6.82 -1.26 -9.74
CA VAL A 204 -5.49 -1.28 -10.36
C VAL A 204 -5.52 -2.03 -11.70
N LEU A 205 -6.20 -3.18 -11.77
CA LEU A 205 -6.37 -3.93 -13.01
C LEU A 205 -7.22 -3.17 -14.04
N ASP A 206 -8.28 -2.49 -13.61
CA ASP A 206 -9.14 -1.66 -14.45
C ASP A 206 -8.37 -0.49 -15.06
N ILE A 207 -7.52 0.19 -14.28
CA ILE A 207 -6.63 1.25 -14.78
C ILE A 207 -5.69 0.68 -15.85
N ARG A 208 -5.06 -0.47 -15.59
CA ARG A 208 -4.15 -1.13 -16.54
C ARG A 208 -4.85 -1.61 -17.81
N GLY A 209 -6.09 -2.06 -17.68
CA GLY A 209 -6.95 -2.45 -18.80
C GLY A 209 -7.48 -1.27 -19.62
N GLY A 210 -7.20 -0.04 -19.19
CA GLY A 210 -7.62 1.17 -19.88
C GLY A 210 -9.09 1.53 -19.69
N LYS A 211 -9.74 1.02 -18.62
CA LYS A 211 -11.17 1.26 -18.35
C LYS A 211 -11.52 2.74 -18.20
N TYR A 212 -10.64 3.50 -17.55
CA TYR A 212 -10.87 4.91 -17.25
C TYR A 212 -10.23 5.85 -18.27
N PHE A 213 -9.02 5.52 -18.73
CA PHE A 213 -8.25 6.29 -19.70
C PHE A 213 -7.24 5.36 -20.40
N ASP A 214 -6.65 5.82 -21.50
CA ASP A 214 -5.63 5.06 -22.23
C ASP A 214 -4.43 4.71 -21.33
N ALA A 215 -4.28 3.43 -20.99
CA ALA A 215 -3.23 2.93 -20.12
C ALA A 215 -1.81 3.18 -20.66
N ASN A 216 -1.65 3.38 -21.98
CA ASN A 216 -0.35 3.71 -22.56
C ASN A 216 0.21 5.05 -22.04
N LYS A 217 -0.65 5.94 -21.54
CA LYS A 217 -0.23 7.20 -20.89
C LYS A 217 0.66 6.96 -19.68
N LEU A 218 0.47 5.85 -18.96
CA LEU A 218 1.19 5.52 -17.73
C LEU A 218 2.66 5.14 -17.99
N LYS A 219 3.01 4.80 -19.24
CA LYS A 219 4.38 4.41 -19.66
C LYS A 219 5.03 3.40 -18.70
N LEU A 220 4.25 2.45 -18.18
CA LEU A 220 4.72 1.46 -17.21
C LEU A 220 5.80 0.60 -17.87
N ARG A 221 7.02 0.64 -17.32
CA ARG A 221 8.14 -0.20 -17.78
C ARG A 221 8.08 -1.61 -17.20
N GLN A 222 7.34 -1.76 -16.11
CA GLN A 222 7.10 -3.01 -15.40
C GLN A 222 5.71 -2.95 -14.76
N LEU A 223 5.15 -4.11 -14.43
CA LEU A 223 3.87 -4.22 -13.74
C LEU A 223 4.12 -4.74 -12.32
N CYS A 224 3.43 -4.15 -11.35
CA CYS A 224 3.30 -4.78 -10.04
C CYS A 224 2.31 -5.94 -10.11
N VAL A 225 2.55 -7.03 -9.41
CA VAL A 225 1.51 -8.03 -9.13
C VAL A 225 1.09 -7.91 -7.67
N LEU A 226 -0.14 -8.29 -7.34
CA LEU A 226 -0.69 -8.05 -6.01
C LEU A 226 -1.15 -9.34 -5.36
N VAL A 227 -0.89 -9.44 -4.06
CA VAL A 227 -1.42 -10.47 -3.17
C VAL A 227 -2.16 -9.76 -2.05
N GLU A 228 -3.46 -9.96 -1.96
CA GLU A 228 -4.25 -9.46 -0.84
C GLU A 228 -4.29 -10.49 0.28
N ASP A 229 -3.91 -10.10 1.49
CA ASP A 229 -3.98 -10.95 2.68
C ASP A 229 -5.05 -10.45 3.65
N TYR A 230 -6.22 -11.10 3.59
CA TYR A 230 -7.40 -10.77 4.38
C TYR A 230 -7.26 -11.29 5.80
N LEU A 231 -7.24 -10.37 6.75
CA LEU A 231 -7.08 -10.68 8.18
C LEU A 231 -8.37 -11.21 8.83
N GLU A 232 -9.52 -10.76 8.35
CA GLU A 232 -10.85 -11.32 8.60
C GLU A 232 -11.57 -11.28 7.24
N LYS A 233 -12.06 -12.42 6.72
CA LYS A 233 -12.96 -12.36 5.55
C LYS A 233 -14.32 -11.85 6.06
N PRO A 234 -14.86 -10.73 5.53
CA PRO A 234 -16.23 -10.37 5.84
C PRO A 234 -17.15 -11.51 5.40
N ALA A 235 -18.17 -11.82 6.20
CA ALA A 235 -19.23 -12.70 5.72
C ALA A 235 -19.92 -12.03 4.51
N PRO A 236 -20.30 -12.77 3.45
CA PRO A 236 -20.92 -12.20 2.25
C PRO A 236 -22.16 -11.33 2.52
N GLU A 237 -22.78 -11.49 3.68
CA GLU A 237 -24.01 -10.82 4.09
C GLU A 237 -23.80 -9.37 4.60
N GLU A 238 -22.56 -8.92 4.77
CA GLU A 238 -22.24 -7.57 5.29
C GLU A 238 -21.94 -6.54 4.19
N LEU A 239 -21.87 -6.95 2.92
CA LEU A 239 -21.61 -6.06 1.78
C LEU A 239 -22.87 -5.32 1.26
N ASP A 240 -24.06 -5.76 1.69
CA ASP A 240 -25.37 -5.19 1.30
C ASP A 240 -26.09 -4.41 2.44
N ARG A 241 -25.36 -3.85 3.42
CA ARG A 241 -25.91 -2.97 4.47
C ARG A 241 -25.33 -1.56 4.52
#